data_AF-A0A968Z852-F1
#
_entry.id   AF-A0A968Z852-F1
#
_cell.length_a   1.000
_cell.length_b   1.000
_cell.length_c   1.000
_cell.angle_alpha   90.00
_cell.angle_beta   90.00
_cell.angle_gamma   90.00
#
_symmetry.space_group_name_H-M   'P 1'
#
loop_
_entity.id
_entity.type
_entity.pdbx_description
1 polymer ?
#
loop_
_entity_poly.entity_id
_entity_poly.type
_entity_poly.pdbx_seq_one_letter_code
_entity_poly.pdbx_strand_id
1 'polypeptide(L)'
;MNELASLLNSPPIIKRLQDIELGSTIHSAASYILESKGTPTPEGRELIGNVYRISQTGETLTIYHKERPKPIYQATIREGILSLDQFDMSETDKQIIEGVAQYLQPTQESELHKSHQIKRGGLGLG
;
A
#
# COMPACT_ATOMS: atom_id res chain seq x y z
N MET A 1 -3.26 30.20 -28.69
CA MET A 1 -3.48 29.48 -27.42
C MET A 1 -2.81 28.13 -27.55
N ASN A 2 -2.04 27.70 -26.54
CA ASN A 2 -1.16 26.53 -26.61
C ASN A 2 -1.98 25.23 -26.62
N GLU A 3 -2.00 24.51 -27.75
CA GLU A 3 -2.69 23.22 -27.90
C GLU A 3 -2.27 22.20 -26.82
N LEU A 4 -1.00 22.25 -26.40
CA LEU A 4 -0.47 21.41 -25.32
C LEU A 4 -1.19 21.64 -23.97
N ALA A 5 -1.50 22.90 -23.64
CA ALA A 5 -2.20 23.24 -22.41
C ALA A 5 -3.67 22.79 -22.44
N SER A 6 -4.29 22.75 -23.63
CA SER A 6 -5.64 22.22 -23.79
C SER A 6 -5.68 20.69 -23.71
N LEU A 7 -4.64 20.00 -24.20
CA LEU A 7 -4.55 18.55 -24.14
C LEU A 7 -4.34 18.06 -22.70
N LEU A 8 -3.46 18.71 -21.93
CA LEU A 8 -3.22 18.35 -20.52
C LEU A 8 -4.48 18.51 -19.64
N ASN A 9 -5.36 19.44 -19.97
CA ASN A 9 -6.64 19.63 -19.30
C ASN A 9 -7.79 18.79 -19.87
N SER A 10 -7.49 17.87 -20.80
CA SER A 10 -8.53 16.99 -21.34
C SER A 10 -8.98 15.97 -20.29
N PRO A 11 -10.30 15.64 -20.23
CA PRO A 11 -10.82 14.68 -19.26
C PRO A 11 -10.08 13.32 -19.22
N PRO A 12 -9.64 12.74 -20.35
CA PRO A 12 -8.88 11.49 -20.33
C PRO A 12 -7.52 11.61 -19.64
N ILE A 13 -6.80 12.73 -19.82
CA ILE A 13 -5.49 12.93 -19.20
C ILE A 13 -5.63 13.21 -17.71
N ILE A 14 -6.61 14.02 -17.31
CA ILE A 14 -6.91 14.27 -15.88
C ILE A 14 -7.24 12.96 -15.18
N LYS A 15 -8.10 12.14 -15.77
CA LYS A 15 -8.45 10.82 -15.22
C LYS A 15 -7.20 9.94 -15.10
N ARG A 16 -6.33 9.91 -16.11
CA ARG A 16 -5.10 9.11 -16.07
C ARG A 16 -4.14 9.58 -14.97
N LEU A 17 -4.02 10.89 -14.76
CA LEU A 17 -3.21 11.45 -13.67
C LEU A 17 -3.78 11.07 -12.29
N GLN A 18 -5.10 11.16 -12.12
CA GLN A 18 -5.78 10.71 -10.90
C GLN A 18 -5.57 9.21 -10.65
N ASP A 19 -5.69 8.38 -11.70
CA ASP A 19 -5.45 6.94 -11.61
C ASP A 19 -3.99 6.63 -11.22
N ILE A 20 -3.01 7.43 -11.68
CA ILE A 20 -1.60 7.28 -11.31
C ILE A 20 -1.38 7.70 -9.84
N GLU A 21 -1.97 8.81 -9.40
CA GLU A 21 -1.86 9.27 -8.01
C GLU A 21 -2.45 8.24 -7.04
N LEU A 22 -3.67 7.78 -7.31
CA LEU A 22 -4.31 6.70 -6.54
C LEU A 22 -3.50 5.40 -6.65
N GLY A 23 -3.00 5.10 -7.85
CA GLY A 23 -2.18 3.93 -8.11
C GLY A 23 -0.91 3.89 -7.27
N SER A 24 -0.30 5.05 -6.99
CA SER A 24 0.87 5.21 -6.13
C SER A 24 0.56 4.94 -4.65
N THR A 25 -0.57 5.44 -4.16
CA THR A 25 -1.06 5.17 -2.79
C THR A 25 -1.31 3.67 -2.59
N ILE A 26 -2.01 3.04 -3.52
CA ILE A 26 -2.28 1.61 -3.50
C ILE A 26 -0.98 0.80 -3.60
N HIS A 27 -0.05 1.21 -4.46
CA HIS A 27 1.25 0.56 -4.57
C HIS A 27 1.95 0.50 -3.21
N SER A 28 2.02 1.67 -2.55
CA SER A 28 2.71 1.83 -1.27
C SER A 28 2.05 0.99 -0.18
N ALA A 29 0.72 1.03 -0.08
CA ALA A 29 -0.05 0.23 0.88
C ALA A 29 0.14 -1.28 0.66
N ALA A 30 -0.01 -1.75 -0.58
CA ALA A 30 0.12 -3.17 -0.90
C ALA A 30 1.56 -3.68 -0.69
N SER A 31 2.56 -2.88 -1.04
CA SER A 31 3.97 -3.20 -0.78
C SER A 31 4.23 -3.35 0.71
N TYR A 32 3.74 -2.41 1.53
CA TYR A 32 3.90 -2.47 2.98
C TYR A 32 3.26 -3.71 3.60
N ILE A 33 2.05 -4.08 3.16
CA ILE A 33 1.38 -5.31 3.59
C ILE A 33 2.21 -6.54 3.25
N LEU A 34 2.73 -6.60 2.02
CA LEU A 34 3.52 -7.72 1.53
C LEU A 34 4.88 -7.84 2.24
N GLU A 35 5.51 -6.70 2.57
CA GLU A 35 6.72 -6.68 3.38
C GLU A 35 6.48 -7.16 4.81
N SER A 36 5.34 -6.77 5.39
CA SER A 36 4.99 -7.05 6.79
C SER A 36 4.46 -8.47 7.03
N LYS A 37 3.71 -9.03 6.07
CA LYS A 37 2.95 -10.29 6.23
C LYS A 37 3.12 -11.27 5.07
N GLY A 38 3.75 -10.88 3.98
CA GLY A 38 3.97 -11.75 2.82
C GLY A 38 4.99 -12.85 3.11
N THR A 39 4.84 -13.97 2.41
CA THR A 39 5.78 -15.10 2.43
C THR A 39 6.72 -14.99 1.23
N PRO A 40 8.05 -15.18 1.42
CA PRO A 40 8.99 -15.27 0.31
C PRO A 40 8.69 -16.44 -0.63
N THR A 41 8.83 -16.21 -1.93
CA THR A 41 8.73 -17.22 -3.00
C THR A 41 10.01 -17.18 -3.85
N PRO A 42 10.26 -18.18 -4.73
CA PRO A 42 11.42 -18.14 -5.63
C PRO A 42 11.47 -16.91 -6.54
N GLU A 43 10.31 -16.32 -6.85
CA GLU A 43 10.17 -15.21 -7.80
C GLU A 43 9.93 -13.85 -7.10
N GLY A 44 9.73 -13.84 -5.78
CA GLY A 44 9.53 -12.62 -5.01
C GLY A 44 8.81 -12.87 -3.68
N ARG A 45 7.63 -12.28 -3.50
CA ARG A 45 6.81 -12.45 -2.29
C ARG A 45 5.33 -12.57 -2.63
N GLU A 46 4.60 -13.32 -1.82
CA GLU A 46 3.16 -13.48 -1.95
C GLU A 46 2.46 -13.45 -0.60
N LEU A 47 1.30 -12.81 -0.57
CA LEU A 47 0.33 -12.89 0.51
C LEU A 47 -0.99 -13.40 -0.06
N ILE A 48 -1.49 -14.50 0.49
CA ILE A 48 -2.82 -15.04 0.18
C ILE A 48 -3.72 -14.79 1.40
N GLY A 49 -4.63 -13.84 1.27
CA GLY A 49 -5.65 -13.54 2.27
C GLY A 49 -7.01 -14.13 1.89
N ASN A 50 -7.99 -13.94 2.77
CA ASN A 50 -9.35 -14.45 2.57
C ASN A 50 -10.11 -13.78 1.43
N VAL A 51 -9.75 -12.54 1.06
CA VAL A 51 -10.43 -11.73 0.03
C VAL A 51 -9.47 -11.36 -1.09
N TYR A 52 -8.21 -11.08 -0.77
CA TYR A 52 -7.21 -10.62 -1.72
C TYR A 52 -6.01 -11.53 -1.74
N ARG A 53 -5.38 -11.60 -2.91
CA ARG A 53 -4.03 -12.09 -3.09
C ARG A 53 -3.16 -10.95 -3.59
N ILE A 54 -2.05 -10.69 -2.89
CA ILE A 54 -1.06 -9.68 -3.26
C ILE A 54 0.23 -10.41 -3.58
N SER A 55 0.81 -10.16 -4.74
CA SER A 55 2.05 -10.79 -5.18
C SER A 55 3.00 -9.74 -5.75
N GLN A 56 4.28 -9.88 -5.43
CA GLN A 56 5.35 -9.13 -6.08
C GLN A 56 6.29 -10.12 -6.74
N THR A 57 6.49 -9.94 -8.04
CA THR A 57 7.45 -10.71 -8.85
C THR A 57 8.39 -9.73 -9.53
N GLY A 58 9.67 -9.76 -9.12
CA GLY A 58 10.63 -8.73 -9.51
C GLY A 58 10.13 -7.32 -9.19
N GLU A 59 9.98 -6.50 -10.22
CA GLU A 59 9.56 -5.08 -10.14
C GLU A 59 8.04 -4.88 -10.23
N THR A 60 7.28 -5.96 -10.44
CA THR A 60 5.83 -5.89 -10.69
C THR A 60 5.06 -6.32 -9.45
N LEU A 61 4.17 -5.44 -8.98
CA LEU A 61 3.21 -5.71 -7.93
C LEU A 61 1.82 -5.94 -8.53
N THR A 62 1.16 -7.01 -8.10
CA THR A 62 -0.16 -7.41 -8.61
C THR A 62 -1.10 -7.73 -7.46
N ILE A 63 -2.35 -7.26 -7.56
CA ILE A 63 -3.43 -7.56 -6.60
C ILE A 63 -4.58 -8.24 -7.33
N TYR A 64 -5.05 -9.35 -6.75
CA TYR A 64 -6.23 -10.09 -7.20
C TYR A 64 -7.30 -10.06 -6.13
N HIS A 65 -8.56 -9.88 -6.53
CA HIS A 65 -9.73 -10.13 -5.69
C HIS A 65 -10.19 -11.58 -5.90
N LYS A 66 -10.54 -12.31 -4.84
CA LYS A 66 -10.90 -13.75 -4.91
C LYS A 66 -12.04 -14.07 -5.89
N GLU A 67 -12.95 -13.12 -6.10
CA GLU A 67 -14.15 -13.28 -6.93
C GLU A 67 -13.90 -12.86 -8.39
N ARG A 68 -12.70 -12.36 -8.70
CA ARG A 68 -12.37 -11.86 -10.05
C ARG A 68 -11.20 -12.67 -10.62
N PRO A 69 -11.33 -13.21 -11.85
CA PRO A 69 -10.29 -14.04 -12.45
C PRO A 69 -9.07 -13.24 -12.94
N LYS A 70 -9.22 -11.92 -13.12
CA LYS A 70 -8.16 -11.01 -13.56
C LYS A 70 -7.64 -10.19 -12.39
N PRO A 71 -6.39 -9.68 -12.46
CA PRO A 71 -5.91 -8.69 -11.50
C PRO A 71 -6.87 -7.52 -11.41
N ILE A 72 -7.02 -6.94 -10.24
CA ILE A 72 -7.72 -5.65 -10.06
C ILE A 72 -6.71 -4.48 -10.06
N TYR A 73 -5.45 -4.78 -9.83
CA TYR A 73 -4.35 -3.84 -9.84
C TYR A 73 -3.09 -4.54 -10.35
N GLN A 74 -2.37 -3.90 -11.25
CA GLN A 74 -1.04 -4.31 -11.65
C GLN A 74 -0.21 -3.07 -11.98
N ALA A 75 0.95 -2.96 -11.33
CA ALA A 75 1.88 -1.88 -11.59
C ALA A 75 3.32 -2.38 -11.51
N THR A 76 4.19 -1.71 -12.26
CA THR A 76 5.62 -2.01 -12.32
C THR A 76 6.41 -0.75 -11.95
N ILE A 77 7.39 -0.86 -11.05
CA ILE A 77 8.32 0.25 -10.73
C ILE A 77 9.68 -0.02 -11.36
N ARG A 78 10.07 0.84 -12.31
CA ARG A 78 11.39 0.82 -12.96
C ARG A 78 12.03 2.18 -12.88
N GLU A 79 13.26 2.24 -12.37
CA GLU A 79 14.03 3.49 -12.28
C GLU A 79 13.27 4.63 -11.56
N GLY A 80 12.43 4.28 -10.59
CA GLY A 80 11.60 5.23 -9.84
C GLY A 80 10.31 5.66 -10.56
N ILE A 81 10.03 5.15 -11.76
CA ILE A 81 8.83 5.43 -12.53
C ILE A 81 7.80 4.31 -12.30
N LEU A 82 6.63 4.69 -11.79
CA LEU A 82 5.47 3.81 -11.65
C LEU A 82 4.72 3.73 -12.99
N SER A 83 4.69 2.54 -13.58
CA SER A 83 3.88 2.23 -14.75
C SER A 83 2.66 1.42 -14.34
N LEU A 84 1.47 1.98 -14.55
CA LEU A 84 0.19 1.35 -14.19
C LEU A 84 -0.37 0.56 -15.39
N ASP A 85 -0.21 -0.76 -15.34
CA ASP A 85 -0.65 -1.70 -16.38
C ASP A 85 -2.15 -2.02 -16.25
N GLN A 86 -2.66 -2.14 -15.02
CA GLN A 86 -4.08 -2.38 -14.76
C GLN A 86 -4.56 -1.68 -13.50
N PHE A 87 -5.75 -1.07 -13.57
CA PHE A 87 -6.41 -0.42 -12.44
C PHE A 87 -7.94 -0.53 -12.56
N ASP A 88 -8.49 -1.62 -12.02
CA ASP A 88 -9.93 -1.93 -11.99
C ASP A 88 -10.43 -2.13 -10.55
N MET A 89 -9.78 -1.44 -9.61
CA MET A 89 -10.15 -1.46 -8.20
C MET A 89 -11.38 -0.58 -7.96
N SER A 90 -12.36 -1.11 -7.25
CA SER A 90 -13.45 -0.30 -6.70
C SER A 90 -12.95 0.57 -5.55
N GLU A 91 -13.72 1.58 -5.18
CA GLU A 91 -13.40 2.42 -4.03
C GLU A 91 -13.34 1.60 -2.72
N THR A 92 -14.20 0.61 -2.58
CA THR A 92 -14.19 -0.32 -1.45
C THR A 92 -12.91 -1.15 -1.41
N ASP A 93 -12.43 -1.63 -2.56
CA ASP A 93 -11.17 -2.39 -2.62
C ASP A 93 -9.99 -1.54 -2.12
N LYS A 94 -9.92 -0.27 -2.56
CA LYS A 94 -8.89 0.68 -2.14
C LYS A 94 -8.89 0.90 -0.63
N GLN A 95 -10.06 1.24 -0.08
CA GLN A 95 -10.22 1.50 1.35
C GLN A 95 -9.84 0.29 2.21
N ILE A 96 -10.14 -0.94 1.76
CA ILE A 96 -9.75 -2.15 2.49
C ILE A 96 -8.23 -2.32 2.47
N ILE A 97 -7.59 -2.20 1.30
CA ILE A 97 -6.12 -2.35 1.21
C ILE A 97 -5.42 -1.28 2.04
N GLU A 98 -5.82 -0.02 1.93
CA GLU A 98 -5.26 1.07 2.72
C GLU A 98 -5.49 0.87 4.22
N GLY A 99 -6.70 0.49 4.63
CA GLY A 99 -7.04 0.24 6.03
C GLY A 99 -6.23 -0.91 6.64
N VAL A 100 -5.96 -1.97 5.88
CA VAL A 100 -5.08 -3.07 6.32
C VAL A 100 -3.64 -2.58 6.48
N ALA A 101 -3.13 -1.79 5.54
CA ALA A 101 -1.79 -1.21 5.65
C ALA A 101 -1.66 -0.33 6.89
N GLN A 102 -2.65 0.54 7.16
CA GLN A 102 -2.71 1.38 8.35
C GLN A 102 -2.76 0.56 9.64
N TYR A 103 -3.55 -0.51 9.69
CA TYR A 103 -3.63 -1.40 10.85
C TYR A 103 -2.28 -2.08 11.15
N LEU A 104 -1.51 -2.40 10.12
CA LEU A 104 -0.20 -3.02 10.26
C LEU A 104 0.90 -2.02 10.67
N GLN A 105 0.68 -0.72 10.49
CA GLN A 105 1.65 0.29 10.89
C GLN A 105 1.78 0.29 12.42
N PRO A 106 3.02 0.22 12.96
CA PRO A 106 3.23 0.30 14.40
C PRO A 106 2.71 1.64 14.90
N THR A 107 1.67 1.59 15.73
CA THR A 107 1.14 2.77 16.42
C THR A 107 2.25 3.28 17.33
N GLN A 108 2.86 4.43 17.00
CA GLN A 108 3.97 5.02 17.76
C GLN A 108 3.62 5.40 19.22
N GLU A 109 2.40 5.15 19.70
CA GLU A 109 1.94 5.59 21.02
C GLU A 109 2.24 4.62 22.18
N SER A 110 2.75 3.40 21.93
CA SER A 110 3.00 2.42 23.02
C SER A 110 4.38 2.51 23.71
N GLU A 111 5.30 3.38 23.27
CA GLU A 111 6.61 3.52 23.92
C GLU A 111 6.70 4.66 24.95
N LEU A 112 5.73 5.59 24.98
CA LEU A 112 5.73 6.71 25.93
C LEU A 112 5.19 6.37 27.33
N HIS A 113 4.50 5.23 27.50
CA HIS A 113 3.85 4.88 28.77
C HIS A 113 4.65 3.92 29.68
N LYS A 114 5.81 3.41 29.25
CA LYS A 114 6.65 2.53 30.09
C LYS A 114 7.81 3.24 30.80
N SER A 115 8.08 4.51 30.53
CA SER A 115 9.21 5.24 31.16
C SER A 115 8.86 5.93 32.49
N HIS A 116 7.60 5.94 32.94
CA HIS A 116 7.19 6.62 34.18
C HIS A 116 6.91 5.71 35.39
N GLN A 117 7.24 4.42 35.33
CA GLN A 117 7.04 3.49 36.46
C GLN A 117 8.34 2.88 37.01
N ILE A 118 9.42 3.64 37.15
CA ILE A 118 10.49 3.28 38.10
C ILE A 118 11.03 4.55 38.77
N LYS A 119 10.51 4.85 39.97
CA LYS A 119 11.23 5.48 41.12
C LYS A 119 10.23 5.97 42.17
N ARG A 120 9.65 5.07 42.96
CA ARG A 120 9.20 5.35 44.36
C ARG A 120 9.29 4.07 45.18
N GLY A 121 10.52 3.66 45.48
CA GLY A 121 10.84 2.57 46.38
C GLY A 121 12.21 2.82 46.97
N GLY A 122 12.27 3.59 48.05
CA GLY A 122 13.53 3.94 48.71
C GLY A 122 13.41 5.19 49.55
N LEU A 123 12.94 5.02 50.78
CA LEU A 123 13.34 5.79 51.97
C LEU A 123 12.85 4.99 53.18
N GLY A 124 13.58 3.93 53.49
CA GLY A 124 13.71 3.48 54.86
C GLY A 124 14.64 4.46 55.55
N LEU A 125 14.14 5.14 56.57
CA LEU A 125 14.94 5.82 57.57
C LEU A 125 14.73 5.03 58.87
N GLY A 126 15.80 4.34 59.28
CA GLY A 126 16.03 4.06 60.70
C GLY A 126 16.64 5.27 61.38
#